data_AF-A0A089LY98-F1
#
_entry.id   AF-A0A089LY98-F1
#
_cell.length_a   1.000
_cell.length_b   1.000
_cell.length_c   1.000
_cell.angle_alpha   90.00
_cell.angle_beta   90.00
_cell.angle_gamma   90.00
#
_symmetry.space_group_name_H-M   'P 1'
#
loop_
_entity.id
_entity.type
_entity.pdbx_description
1 polymer ?
#
loop_
_entity_poly.entity_id
_entity_poly.type
_entity_poly.pdbx_seq_one_letter_code
_entity_poly.pdbx_strand_id
1 'polypeptide(L)'
;MAQTIQVKRGTKAELSTYGVLKAGEIGFCTDTKEVYIGDGTSNSMVGRALSGPEASRPAAASVGRLYYVTSGTNSGYLYFDDGAAWRRINAQKLTDLTGTADDIADGTTYAKVLKADITSGHVNKVSDGTNVKTAAEIKTHLDDAAKHRVINDTGIAITDLWSAQKIRNEIELAKHNIEPQSSVKDQNLTAPPASPLEGDRYIIPAAATGVWAGKGSQIAEYQSAAWVYYPPAVGWTAYVDDEQKIYSWNGSAWVRTGGALQTITAGNGLTGGGQADSVTLNIGAGSGITVTADAIAVTAGKGITVDASGVAANVDGSSIVYDAANGNKLTVASIDGGTF
;
A
#
# COMPACT_ATOMS: atom_id res chain seq x y z
N MET A 1 57.61 69.96 -6.04
CA MET A 1 57.13 71.31 -6.40
C MET A 1 55.74 71.16 -6.99
N ALA A 2 54.71 71.70 -6.35
CA ALA A 2 53.40 71.81 -6.97
C ALA A 2 53.39 73.08 -7.82
N GLN A 3 53.24 72.97 -9.14
CA GLN A 3 53.02 74.13 -10.00
C GLN A 3 51.55 74.52 -9.90
N THR A 4 51.29 75.74 -9.45
CA THR A 4 49.94 76.34 -9.49
C THR A 4 49.74 76.97 -10.86
N ILE A 5 48.88 76.37 -11.69
CA ILE A 5 48.49 76.95 -12.98
C ILE A 5 47.36 77.95 -12.72
N GLN A 6 47.58 79.22 -13.06
CA GLN A 6 46.55 80.26 -13.04
C GLN A 6 46.03 80.47 -14.46
N VAL A 7 44.71 80.31 -14.64
CA VAL A 7 44.02 80.63 -15.89
C VAL A 7 43.60 82.10 -15.91
N LYS A 8 43.34 82.65 -17.10
CA LYS A 8 42.84 84.02 -17.23
C LYS A 8 41.47 84.10 -16.58
N ARG A 9 41.26 85.05 -15.68
CA ARG A 9 40.05 85.12 -14.86
C ARG A 9 39.61 86.56 -14.59
N GLY A 10 38.30 86.75 -14.45
CA GLY A 10 37.65 88.03 -14.18
C GLY A 10 36.14 87.85 -14.18
N THR A 11 35.34 88.88 -14.07
CA THR A 11 33.89 88.82 -14.28
C THR A 11 33.55 88.55 -15.75
N LYS A 12 32.33 88.11 -16.06
CA LYS A 12 31.88 87.92 -17.45
C LYS A 12 31.97 89.21 -18.28
N ALA A 13 31.67 90.35 -17.65
CA ALA A 13 31.80 91.65 -18.28
C ALA A 13 33.27 91.95 -18.63
N GLU A 14 34.20 91.69 -17.71
CA GLU A 14 35.63 91.87 -17.94
C GLU A 14 36.15 90.93 -19.03
N LEU A 15 35.66 89.68 -19.13
CA LEU A 15 36.04 88.77 -20.21
C LEU A 15 35.67 89.34 -21.60
N SER A 16 34.50 89.96 -21.74
CA SER A 16 34.10 90.65 -22.97
C SER A 16 35.00 91.85 -23.27
N THR A 17 35.46 92.57 -22.25
CA THR A 17 36.40 93.70 -22.40
C THR A 17 37.82 93.24 -22.75
N TYR A 18 38.27 92.09 -22.23
CA TYR A 18 39.59 91.52 -22.55
C TYR A 18 39.71 91.01 -23.99
N GLY A 19 38.61 90.89 -24.72
CA GLY A 19 38.58 90.43 -26.09
C GLY A 19 38.71 88.91 -26.24
N VAL A 20 38.92 88.47 -27.48
CA VAL A 20 39.02 87.06 -27.84
C VAL A 20 40.29 86.45 -27.27
N LEU A 21 40.14 85.33 -26.55
CA LEU A 21 41.21 84.50 -26.02
C LEU A 21 41.94 83.77 -27.15
N LYS A 22 43.22 83.48 -26.97
CA LYS A 22 43.99 82.73 -27.97
C LYS A 22 43.41 81.33 -28.16
N ALA A 23 43.69 80.71 -29.30
CA ALA A 23 43.32 79.32 -29.55
C ALA A 23 43.83 78.40 -28.41
N GLY A 24 42.90 77.75 -27.71
CA GLY A 24 43.15 76.87 -26.56
C GLY A 24 43.33 77.56 -25.21
N GLU A 25 43.26 78.90 -25.14
CA GLU A 25 43.39 79.64 -23.88
C GLU A 25 42.08 79.57 -23.07
N ILE A 26 42.20 79.20 -21.78
CA ILE A 26 41.07 79.05 -20.87
C ILE A 26 40.81 80.36 -20.13
N GLY A 27 39.56 80.82 -20.19
CA GLY A 27 39.02 81.93 -19.38
C GLY A 27 38.08 81.42 -18.31
N PHE A 28 38.15 81.95 -17.09
CA PHE A 28 37.21 81.66 -16.01
C PHE A 28 36.51 82.93 -15.51
N CYS A 29 35.19 82.96 -15.63
CA CYS A 29 34.35 84.03 -15.12
C CYS A 29 34.12 83.83 -13.62
N THR A 30 34.69 84.68 -12.76
CA THR A 30 34.65 84.53 -11.30
C THR A 30 33.28 84.81 -10.69
N ASP A 31 32.46 85.62 -11.36
CA ASP A 31 31.08 85.98 -10.98
C ASP A 31 30.08 84.92 -11.42
N THR A 32 30.11 84.54 -12.71
CA THR A 32 29.15 83.59 -13.29
C THR A 32 29.61 82.14 -13.15
N LYS A 33 30.86 81.89 -12.75
CA LYS A 33 31.51 80.57 -12.69
C LYS A 33 31.61 79.86 -14.05
N GLU A 34 31.43 80.60 -15.14
CA GLU A 34 31.51 80.09 -16.50
C GLU A 34 32.98 79.91 -16.92
N VAL A 35 33.27 78.84 -17.64
CA VAL A 35 34.56 78.57 -18.27
C VAL A 35 34.41 78.79 -19.76
N TYR A 36 35.38 79.47 -20.38
CA TYR A 36 35.45 79.74 -21.80
C TYR A 36 36.77 79.21 -22.36
N ILE A 37 36.78 78.80 -23.62
CA ILE A 37 38.00 78.51 -24.39
C ILE A 37 38.00 79.39 -25.63
N GLY A 38 39.12 80.07 -25.87
CA GLY A 38 39.35 80.80 -27.11
C GLY A 38 39.66 79.86 -28.27
N ASP A 39 39.16 80.17 -29.47
CA ASP A 39 39.63 79.58 -30.73
C ASP A 39 40.55 80.54 -31.53
N GLY A 40 40.84 81.72 -30.97
CA GLY A 40 41.59 82.79 -31.63
C GLY A 40 40.73 83.78 -32.44
N THR A 41 39.45 83.47 -32.65
CA THR A 41 38.43 84.31 -33.31
C THR A 41 37.17 84.57 -32.48
N SER A 42 36.84 83.67 -31.56
CA SER A 42 35.72 83.77 -30.62
C SER A 42 36.05 83.11 -29.27
N ASN A 43 35.33 83.52 -28.22
CA ASN A 43 35.34 82.84 -26.93
C ASN A 43 34.14 81.90 -26.87
N SER A 44 34.39 80.61 -26.98
CA SER A 44 33.35 79.59 -26.86
C SER A 44 33.13 79.24 -25.39
N MET A 45 31.89 79.33 -24.91
CA MET A 45 31.55 78.90 -23.55
C MET A 45 31.66 77.39 -23.46
N VAL A 46 32.49 76.89 -22.54
CA VAL A 46 32.75 75.46 -22.34
C VAL A 46 31.87 74.88 -21.25
N GLY A 47 31.47 75.67 -20.26
CA GLY A 47 30.53 75.21 -19.25
C GLY A 47 30.49 76.10 -18.02
N ARG A 48 29.82 75.62 -16.96
CA ARG A 48 29.77 76.23 -15.63
C ARG A 48 29.70 75.11 -14.60
N ALA A 49 30.54 75.14 -13.57
CA ALA A 49 30.41 74.23 -12.43
C ALA A 49 29.21 74.70 -11.58
N LEU A 50 28.05 74.11 -11.82
CA LEU A 50 26.79 74.50 -11.22
C LEU A 50 26.35 73.45 -10.20
N SER A 51 26.48 73.80 -8.93
CA SER A 51 25.99 72.99 -7.83
C SER A 51 25.63 73.88 -6.64
N GLY A 52 24.58 73.51 -5.89
CA GLY A 52 24.17 74.26 -4.70
C GLY A 52 22.73 73.97 -4.27
N PRO A 53 22.19 74.72 -3.30
CA PRO A 53 20.80 74.61 -2.88
C PRO A 53 19.84 74.76 -4.06
N GLU A 54 18.70 74.07 -4.04
CA GLU A 54 17.73 74.12 -5.14
C GLU A 54 17.25 75.54 -5.45
N ALA A 55 16.99 76.33 -4.41
CA ALA A 55 16.56 77.72 -4.52
C ALA A 55 17.59 78.65 -5.17
N SER A 56 18.88 78.25 -5.18
CA SER A 56 19.97 79.01 -5.80
C SER A 56 20.18 78.66 -7.27
N ARG A 57 19.40 77.72 -7.83
CA ARG A 57 19.50 77.35 -9.24
C ARG A 57 19.00 78.50 -10.13
N PRO A 58 19.82 79.00 -11.06
CA PRO A 58 19.42 80.09 -11.96
C PRO A 58 18.28 79.66 -12.88
N ALA A 59 17.51 80.61 -13.42
CA ALA A 59 16.45 80.31 -14.39
C ALA A 59 17.02 79.58 -15.63
N ALA A 60 16.25 78.63 -16.16
CA ALA A 60 16.58 77.94 -17.41
C ALA A 60 16.57 78.94 -18.57
N ALA A 61 17.62 78.92 -19.38
CA ALA A 61 17.81 79.90 -20.46
C ALA A 61 18.91 79.51 -21.45
N SER A 62 19.71 78.48 -21.16
CA SER A 62 20.85 78.12 -21.99
C SER A 62 20.98 76.61 -22.05
N VAL A 63 20.74 76.07 -23.24
CA VAL A 63 20.85 74.63 -23.51
C VAL A 63 22.23 74.12 -23.11
N GLY A 64 22.29 72.98 -22.44
CA GLY A 64 23.56 72.29 -22.17
C GLY A 64 24.13 72.50 -20.76
N ARG A 65 23.54 73.39 -19.95
CA ARG A 65 23.99 73.57 -18.56
C ARG A 65 23.54 72.39 -17.71
N LEU A 66 24.42 71.92 -16.83
CA LEU A 66 24.10 70.91 -15.82
C LEU A 66 24.03 71.57 -14.44
N TYR A 67 23.10 71.19 -13.56
CA TYR A 67 23.05 71.68 -12.17
C TYR A 67 22.82 70.53 -11.18
N TYR A 68 23.73 70.36 -10.22
CA TYR A 68 23.59 69.38 -9.14
C TYR A 68 23.02 70.03 -7.88
N VAL A 69 21.88 69.54 -7.39
CA VAL A 69 21.23 70.08 -6.18
C VAL A 69 21.87 69.48 -4.93
N THR A 70 22.37 70.31 -4.02
CA THR A 70 23.05 69.86 -2.78
C THR A 70 22.18 69.93 -1.53
N SER A 71 21.03 70.62 -1.58
CA SER A 71 20.06 70.72 -0.48
C SER A 71 18.69 71.19 -0.98
N GLY A 72 17.63 70.83 -0.25
CA GLY A 72 16.23 71.08 -0.62
C GLY A 72 15.44 69.79 -0.87
N THR A 73 14.20 69.92 -1.36
CA THR A 73 13.30 68.79 -1.64
C THR A 73 13.87 67.88 -2.73
N ASN A 74 14.53 68.45 -3.73
CA ASN A 74 15.17 67.71 -4.83
C ASN A 74 16.69 67.54 -4.62
N SER A 75 17.15 67.38 -3.38
CA SER A 75 18.58 67.15 -3.09
C SER A 75 19.10 65.87 -3.76
N GLY A 76 20.27 65.98 -4.40
CA GLY A 76 20.95 64.91 -5.13
C GLY A 76 20.43 64.65 -6.55
N TYR A 77 19.44 65.41 -7.03
CA TYR A 77 19.09 65.38 -8.45
C TYR A 77 20.07 66.22 -9.26
N LEU A 78 20.40 65.70 -10.44
CA LEU A 78 21.11 66.39 -11.51
C LEU A 78 20.08 66.86 -12.52
N TYR A 79 20.18 68.14 -12.90
CA TYR A 79 19.33 68.74 -13.90
C TYR A 79 20.12 69.15 -15.13
N PHE A 80 19.49 69.01 -16.29
CA PHE A 80 19.94 69.55 -17.57
C PHE A 80 19.04 70.72 -17.97
N ASP A 81 19.62 71.85 -18.35
CA ASP A 81 18.89 72.98 -18.92
C ASP A 81 18.67 72.72 -20.42
N ASP A 82 17.43 72.57 -20.83
CA ASP A 82 17.04 72.40 -22.24
C ASP A 82 16.80 73.73 -22.97
N GLY A 83 17.12 74.86 -22.33
CA GLY A 83 16.90 76.22 -22.82
C GLY A 83 15.58 76.83 -22.36
N ALA A 84 14.59 76.01 -21.98
CA ALA A 84 13.27 76.46 -21.51
C ALA A 84 13.01 76.07 -20.05
N ALA A 85 13.50 74.90 -19.61
CA ALA A 85 13.31 74.38 -18.27
C ALA A 85 14.51 73.54 -17.82
N TRP A 86 14.64 73.40 -16.50
CA TRP A 86 15.54 72.42 -15.89
C TRP A 86 14.86 71.06 -15.85
N ARG A 87 15.37 70.11 -16.63
CA ARG A 87 14.90 68.72 -16.68
C ARG A 87 15.73 67.85 -15.75
N ARG A 88 15.08 67.03 -14.90
CA ARG A 88 15.77 66.00 -14.12
C ARG A 88 16.31 64.94 -15.07
N ILE A 89 17.55 64.51 -14.86
CA ILE A 89 18.19 63.50 -15.72
C ILE A 89 18.69 62.26 -14.98
N ASN A 90 18.65 62.25 -13.64
CA ASN A 90 18.84 61.04 -12.84
C ASN A 90 17.55 60.67 -12.10
N ALA A 91 17.37 59.38 -11.84
CA ALA A 91 16.32 58.85 -10.98
C ALA A 91 16.86 58.64 -9.57
N GLN A 92 16.08 59.00 -8.55
CA GLN A 92 16.37 58.65 -7.16
C GLN A 92 15.29 57.78 -6.54
N LYS A 93 14.05 57.88 -7.04
CA LYS A 93 12.91 57.09 -6.60
C LYS A 93 12.40 56.24 -7.74
N LEU A 94 11.75 55.12 -7.41
CA LEU A 94 11.11 54.25 -8.40
C LEU A 94 10.06 55.01 -9.23
N THR A 95 9.39 56.00 -8.65
CA THR A 95 8.42 56.86 -9.33
C THR A 95 9.02 57.79 -10.38
N ASP A 96 10.35 57.97 -10.40
CA ASP A 96 11.04 58.72 -11.46
C ASP A 96 11.33 57.85 -12.69
N LEU A 97 11.25 56.52 -12.53
CA LEU A 97 11.41 55.58 -13.62
C LEU A 97 10.08 55.46 -14.37
N THR A 98 10.18 55.51 -15.70
CA THR A 98 9.07 55.25 -16.62
C THR A 98 9.35 53.92 -17.33
N GLY A 99 8.33 53.09 -17.51
CA GLY A 99 8.44 51.81 -18.19
C GLY A 99 7.48 50.78 -17.61
N THR A 100 7.51 49.57 -18.14
CA THR A 100 6.80 48.40 -17.61
C THR A 100 7.81 47.33 -17.17
N ALA A 101 7.32 46.26 -16.52
CA ALA A 101 8.17 45.10 -16.26
C ALA A 101 8.74 44.50 -17.57
N ASP A 102 8.08 44.72 -18.71
CA ASP A 102 8.56 44.22 -20.01
C ASP A 102 9.90 44.82 -20.41
N ASP A 103 10.22 46.03 -19.95
CA ASP A 103 11.48 46.73 -20.20
C ASP A 103 12.67 46.19 -19.38
N ILE A 104 12.42 45.26 -18.44
CA ILE A 104 13.43 44.65 -17.58
C ILE A 104 13.81 43.27 -18.14
N ALA A 105 15.09 43.00 -18.38
CA ALA A 105 15.55 41.66 -18.78
C ALA A 105 15.34 40.65 -17.64
N ASP A 106 15.09 39.39 -17.97
CA ASP A 106 15.03 38.33 -16.97
C ASP A 106 16.39 38.15 -16.26
N GLY A 107 16.35 37.83 -14.97
CA GLY A 107 17.54 37.56 -14.17
C GLY A 107 17.98 36.09 -14.26
N THR A 108 19.10 35.76 -13.62
CA THR A 108 19.60 34.38 -13.55
C THR A 108 18.76 33.46 -12.65
N THR A 109 18.04 34.05 -11.69
CA THR A 109 17.30 33.31 -10.64
C THR A 109 15.79 33.58 -10.68
N TYR A 110 15.39 34.72 -11.24
CA TYR A 110 14.00 35.14 -11.32
C TYR A 110 13.71 35.64 -12.74
N ALA A 111 12.61 35.16 -13.30
CA ALA A 111 12.08 35.60 -14.58
C ALA A 111 10.66 36.17 -14.39
N LYS A 112 10.18 36.90 -15.39
CA LYS A 112 8.80 37.38 -15.41
C LYS A 112 7.83 36.23 -15.56
N VAL A 113 6.72 36.29 -14.83
CA VAL A 113 5.58 35.39 -15.05
C VAL A 113 4.66 36.03 -16.10
N LEU A 114 4.25 35.26 -17.10
CA LEU A 114 3.34 35.75 -18.13
C LEU A 114 2.02 36.20 -17.51
N LYS A 115 1.47 37.32 -17.98
CA LYS A 115 0.17 37.82 -17.49
C LYS A 115 -0.97 36.81 -17.70
N ALA A 116 -0.89 35.98 -18.75
CA ALA A 116 -1.85 34.91 -19.00
C ALA A 116 -1.84 33.80 -17.93
N ASP A 117 -0.77 33.72 -17.14
CA ASP A 117 -0.53 32.67 -16.16
C ASP A 117 -0.93 33.11 -14.75
N ILE A 118 -1.38 34.36 -14.61
CA ILE A 118 -1.78 34.99 -13.35
C ILE A 118 -3.23 35.44 -13.44
N THR A 119 -4.04 35.11 -12.45
CA THR A 119 -5.42 35.58 -12.31
C THR A 119 -5.63 36.05 -10.88
N SER A 120 -6.06 37.31 -10.70
CA SER A 120 -6.23 37.93 -9.38
C SER A 120 -5.00 37.84 -8.46
N GLY A 121 -3.79 37.84 -9.03
CA GLY A 121 -2.54 37.75 -8.28
C GLY A 121 -2.07 36.32 -7.94
N HIS A 122 -2.77 35.29 -8.42
CA HIS A 122 -2.39 33.89 -8.22
C HIS A 122 -2.03 33.20 -9.53
N VAL A 123 -1.07 32.28 -9.48
CA VAL A 123 -0.74 31.39 -10.61
C VAL A 123 -1.95 30.50 -10.91
N ASN A 124 -2.43 30.52 -12.16
CA ASN A 124 -3.66 29.83 -12.56
C ASN A 124 -3.46 28.43 -13.15
N LYS A 125 -2.20 28.03 -13.38
CA LYS A 125 -1.83 26.73 -13.94
C LYS A 125 -0.51 26.23 -13.35
N VAL A 126 -0.39 24.92 -13.23
CA VAL A 126 0.89 24.24 -12.99
C VAL A 126 1.50 23.94 -14.36
N SER A 127 2.74 24.35 -14.57
CA SER A 127 3.44 24.21 -15.85
C SER A 127 4.92 23.94 -15.63
N ASP A 128 5.48 22.99 -16.38
CA ASP A 128 6.94 22.77 -16.52
C ASP A 128 7.49 23.32 -17.86
N GLY A 129 6.66 24.05 -18.62
CA GLY A 129 6.98 24.56 -19.96
C GLY A 129 6.54 23.62 -21.10
N THR A 130 6.22 22.37 -20.82
CA THR A 130 5.69 21.39 -21.80
C THR A 130 4.31 20.87 -21.38
N ASN A 131 4.21 20.38 -20.15
CA ASN A 131 2.98 19.92 -19.54
C ASN A 131 2.31 21.06 -18.79
N VAL A 132 1.05 21.32 -19.12
CA VAL A 132 0.27 22.39 -18.51
C VAL A 132 -1.06 21.84 -18.02
N LYS A 133 -1.38 22.12 -16.74
CA LYS A 133 -2.70 21.82 -16.17
C LYS A 133 -3.20 22.96 -15.31
N THR A 134 -4.46 23.31 -15.50
CA THR A 134 -5.18 24.25 -14.64
C THR A 134 -5.49 23.60 -13.29
N ALA A 135 -5.70 24.41 -12.26
CA ALA A 135 -6.17 23.93 -10.95
C ALA A 135 -7.50 23.15 -11.09
N ALA A 136 -8.37 23.56 -12.02
CA ALA A 136 -9.63 22.88 -12.30
C ALA A 136 -9.41 21.47 -12.87
N GLU A 137 -8.56 21.32 -13.88
CA GLU A 137 -8.25 19.99 -14.44
C GLU A 137 -7.60 19.06 -13.41
N ILE A 138 -6.66 19.58 -12.62
CA ILE A 138 -6.03 18.83 -11.53
C ILE A 138 -7.09 18.39 -10.52
N LYS A 139 -7.98 19.29 -10.12
CA LYS A 139 -9.08 18.99 -9.21
C LYS A 139 -10.03 17.94 -9.79
N THR A 140 -10.41 18.06 -11.07
CA THR A 140 -11.22 17.04 -11.75
C THR A 140 -10.56 15.67 -11.74
N HIS A 141 -9.23 15.58 -11.92
CA HIS A 141 -8.52 14.31 -11.81
C HIS A 141 -8.52 13.76 -10.38
N LEU A 142 -8.27 14.60 -9.37
CA LEU A 142 -8.29 14.22 -7.96
C LEU A 142 -9.68 13.77 -7.50
N ASP A 143 -10.73 14.44 -7.98
CA ASP A 143 -12.12 14.13 -7.66
C ASP A 143 -12.67 12.95 -8.49
N ASP A 144 -11.96 12.53 -9.55
CA ASP A 144 -12.32 11.39 -10.38
C ASP A 144 -11.98 10.08 -9.66
N ALA A 145 -12.94 9.59 -8.89
CA ALA A 145 -12.82 8.38 -8.12
C ALA A 145 -12.50 7.15 -8.99
N ALA A 146 -12.88 7.13 -10.28
CA ALA A 146 -12.52 6.03 -11.18
C ALA A 146 -11.00 5.95 -11.43
N LYS A 147 -10.29 7.08 -11.37
CA LYS A 147 -8.81 7.14 -11.44
C LYS A 147 -8.14 6.89 -10.08
N HIS A 148 -8.84 7.13 -8.98
CA HIS A 148 -8.40 6.90 -7.60
C HIS A 148 -9.18 5.75 -6.96
N ARG A 149 -9.15 4.59 -7.64
CA ARG A 149 -9.77 3.27 -7.30
C ARG A 149 -10.80 3.30 -6.16
N VAL A 150 -12.06 3.44 -6.56
CA VAL A 150 -13.25 3.20 -5.71
C VAL A 150 -13.30 1.75 -5.23
N ILE A 151 -13.72 1.56 -3.99
CA ILE A 151 -14.09 0.24 -3.45
C ILE A 151 -15.25 -0.33 -4.28
N ASN A 152 -15.01 -1.46 -4.95
CA ASN A 152 -15.94 -2.14 -5.84
C ASN A 152 -16.24 -3.55 -5.35
N ASP A 153 -17.17 -3.69 -4.41
CA ASP A 153 -17.56 -5.00 -3.84
C ASP A 153 -18.22 -5.96 -4.85
N THR A 154 -18.62 -5.45 -6.02
CA THR A 154 -19.15 -6.25 -7.13
C THR A 154 -18.09 -6.68 -8.15
N GLY A 155 -16.88 -6.13 -8.04
CA GLY A 155 -15.78 -6.41 -8.96
C GLY A 155 -15.20 -7.80 -8.77
N ILE A 156 -14.70 -8.39 -9.84
CA ILE A 156 -14.04 -9.72 -9.84
C ILE A 156 -12.70 -9.70 -10.58
N ALA A 157 -12.26 -8.54 -11.09
CA ALA A 157 -10.98 -8.39 -11.74
C ALA A 157 -9.85 -8.30 -10.70
N ILE A 158 -8.65 -8.75 -11.06
CA ILE A 158 -7.47 -8.75 -10.17
C ILE A 158 -7.02 -7.35 -9.73
N THR A 159 -7.54 -6.30 -10.37
CA THR A 159 -7.26 -4.89 -10.06
C THR A 159 -8.40 -4.21 -9.30
N ASP A 160 -9.50 -4.90 -9.01
CA ASP A 160 -10.56 -4.35 -8.16
C ASP A 160 -10.06 -4.22 -6.71
N LEU A 161 -10.58 -3.24 -5.97
CA LEU A 161 -10.41 -3.14 -4.50
C LEU A 161 -11.74 -3.47 -3.86
N TRP A 162 -11.76 -4.37 -2.89
CA TRP A 162 -12.95 -4.71 -2.12
C TRP A 162 -12.94 -4.05 -0.74
N SER A 163 -14.13 -3.84 -0.18
CA SER A 163 -14.32 -3.38 1.18
C SER A 163 -13.82 -4.45 2.17
N ALA A 164 -13.44 -4.03 3.37
CA ALA A 164 -13.08 -4.96 4.43
C ALA A 164 -14.22 -5.96 4.74
N GLN A 165 -15.48 -5.56 4.60
CA GLN A 165 -16.62 -6.45 4.80
C GLN A 165 -16.70 -7.53 3.72
N LYS A 166 -16.54 -7.15 2.44
CA LYS A 166 -16.54 -8.10 1.32
C LYS A 166 -15.37 -9.07 1.43
N ILE A 167 -14.17 -8.58 1.75
CA ILE A 167 -12.99 -9.44 1.97
C ILE A 167 -13.25 -10.45 3.07
N ARG A 168 -13.79 -10.01 4.23
CA ARG A 168 -14.18 -10.93 5.30
C ARG A 168 -15.18 -11.97 4.80
N ASN A 169 -16.26 -11.55 4.14
CA ASN A 169 -17.28 -12.47 3.63
C ASN A 169 -16.69 -13.51 2.66
N GLU A 170 -15.83 -13.10 1.73
CA GLU A 170 -15.18 -14.04 0.79
C GLU A 170 -14.24 -15.01 1.50
N ILE A 171 -13.51 -14.55 2.51
CA ILE A 171 -12.67 -15.42 3.35
C ILE A 171 -13.51 -16.42 4.14
N GLU A 172 -14.62 -15.97 4.75
CA GLU A 172 -15.53 -16.83 5.51
C GLU A 172 -16.27 -17.82 4.60
N LEU A 173 -16.68 -17.38 3.40
CA LEU A 173 -17.26 -18.26 2.37
C LEU A 173 -16.24 -19.29 1.87
N ALA A 174 -15.00 -18.88 1.61
CA ALA A 174 -13.93 -19.81 1.22
C ALA A 174 -13.69 -20.86 2.31
N LYS A 175 -13.80 -20.48 3.58
CA LYS A 175 -13.70 -21.39 4.73
C LYS A 175 -14.98 -22.19 5.01
N HIS A 176 -16.12 -21.96 4.33
CA HIS A 176 -17.36 -22.74 4.48
C HIS A 176 -17.84 -22.94 5.94
N ASN A 177 -17.77 -21.92 6.80
CA ASN A 177 -18.03 -22.05 8.25
C ASN A 177 -17.14 -23.08 8.98
N ILE A 178 -16.00 -23.44 8.40
CA ILE A 178 -14.93 -24.17 9.08
C ILE A 178 -14.04 -23.14 9.78
N GLU A 179 -13.83 -23.30 11.08
CA GLU A 179 -12.97 -22.45 11.90
C GLU A 179 -11.76 -23.25 12.38
N PRO A 180 -10.62 -23.21 11.65
CA PRO A 180 -9.42 -23.92 12.04
C PRO A 180 -8.83 -23.36 13.34
N GLN A 181 -8.62 -24.25 14.29
CA GLN A 181 -7.86 -24.04 15.51
C GLN A 181 -6.42 -24.54 15.30
N SER A 182 -5.47 -24.02 16.07
CA SER A 182 -4.13 -24.61 16.14
C SER A 182 -4.21 -26.09 16.51
N SER A 183 -3.26 -26.89 16.02
CA SER A 183 -3.25 -28.33 16.28
C SER A 183 -3.24 -28.64 17.77
N VAL A 184 -3.76 -29.83 18.10
CA VAL A 184 -3.73 -30.41 19.43
C VAL A 184 -2.89 -31.67 19.39
N LYS A 185 -2.19 -31.97 20.47
CA LYS A 185 -1.28 -33.12 20.55
C LYS A 185 -2.02 -34.45 20.56
N ASP A 186 -3.15 -34.50 21.28
CA ASP A 186 -3.92 -35.71 21.57
C ASP A 186 -5.36 -35.30 21.98
N GLN A 187 -6.34 -36.19 21.79
CA GLN A 187 -7.75 -36.02 22.16
C GLN A 187 -8.30 -37.08 23.14
N ASN A 188 -7.49 -38.09 23.48
CA ASN A 188 -7.87 -39.24 24.29
C ASN A 188 -7.16 -39.28 25.65
N LEU A 189 -6.17 -38.41 25.88
CA LEU A 189 -5.48 -38.32 27.16
C LEU A 189 -6.42 -37.91 28.31
N THR A 190 -6.63 -38.81 29.29
CA THR A 190 -7.61 -38.60 30.38
C THR A 190 -7.07 -37.82 31.57
N ALA A 191 -5.76 -37.57 31.65
CA ALA A 191 -5.15 -36.75 32.70
C ALA A 191 -4.12 -35.81 32.06
N PRO A 192 -4.05 -34.53 32.48
CA PRO A 192 -3.05 -33.61 31.96
C PRO A 192 -1.63 -34.16 32.14
N PRO A 193 -0.71 -33.92 31.18
CA PRO A 193 0.70 -34.25 31.37
C PRO A 193 1.24 -33.66 32.67
N ALA A 194 2.12 -34.39 33.36
CA ALA A 194 2.75 -33.91 34.59
C ALA A 194 3.71 -32.73 34.37
N SER A 195 4.17 -32.53 33.13
CA SER A 195 5.09 -31.45 32.75
C SER A 195 4.73 -30.94 31.34
N PRO A 196 3.61 -30.21 31.19
CA PRO A 196 3.21 -29.63 29.91
C PRO A 196 4.15 -28.48 29.54
N LEU A 197 4.38 -28.29 28.24
CA LEU A 197 5.12 -27.16 27.71
C LEU A 197 4.18 -26.01 27.33
N GLU A 198 4.70 -24.79 27.28
CA GLU A 198 3.92 -23.62 26.85
C GLU A 198 3.40 -23.83 25.42
N GLY A 199 2.11 -23.57 25.22
CA GLY A 199 1.41 -23.78 23.95
C GLY A 199 0.96 -25.22 23.71
N ASP A 200 1.17 -26.15 24.65
CA ASP A 200 0.65 -27.50 24.52
C ASP A 200 -0.88 -27.50 24.52
N ARG A 201 -1.48 -28.15 23.53
CA ARG A 201 -2.94 -28.22 23.37
C ARG A 201 -3.46 -29.64 23.34
N TYR A 202 -4.64 -29.85 23.91
CA TYR A 202 -5.32 -31.14 23.97
C TYR A 202 -6.84 -30.96 23.84
N ILE A 203 -7.52 -31.89 23.19
CA ILE A 203 -8.98 -32.02 23.33
C ILE A 203 -9.25 -32.88 24.55
N ILE A 204 -10.04 -32.39 25.50
CA ILE A 204 -10.29 -33.09 26.76
C ILE A 204 -11.35 -34.18 26.55
N PRO A 205 -11.07 -35.47 26.85
CA PRO A 205 -12.06 -36.53 26.72
C PRO A 205 -13.15 -36.44 27.80
N ALA A 206 -14.30 -37.05 27.56
CA ALA A 206 -15.46 -36.98 28.47
C ALA A 206 -15.16 -37.52 29.90
N ALA A 207 -14.24 -38.48 30.02
CA ALA A 207 -13.84 -39.10 31.30
C ALA A 207 -12.53 -38.53 31.86
N ALA A 208 -12.22 -37.26 31.59
CA ALA A 208 -11.00 -36.63 32.09
C ALA A 208 -10.97 -36.48 33.62
N THR A 209 -9.76 -36.48 34.16
CA THR A 209 -9.43 -36.46 35.59
C THR A 209 -8.53 -35.28 35.94
N GLY A 210 -8.24 -35.09 37.23
CA GLY A 210 -7.38 -34.01 37.70
C GLY A 210 -7.97 -32.63 37.37
N VAL A 211 -7.12 -31.69 36.96
CA VAL A 211 -7.57 -30.31 36.64
C VAL A 211 -8.43 -30.23 35.37
N TRP A 212 -8.46 -31.29 34.55
CA TRP A 212 -9.33 -31.39 33.37
C TRP A 212 -10.73 -31.94 33.68
N ALA A 213 -10.98 -32.40 34.91
CA ALA A 213 -12.28 -32.96 35.29
C ALA A 213 -13.43 -31.97 35.05
N GLY A 214 -14.50 -32.43 34.38
CA GLY A 214 -15.66 -31.60 34.04
C GLY A 214 -15.46 -30.64 32.86
N LYS A 215 -14.32 -30.72 32.15
CA LYS A 215 -14.01 -29.88 30.97
C LYS A 215 -14.08 -30.66 29.64
N GLY A 216 -14.79 -31.79 29.63
CA GLY A 216 -14.93 -32.64 28.44
C GLY A 216 -15.31 -31.86 27.18
N SER A 217 -14.76 -32.28 26.05
CA SER A 217 -14.88 -31.70 24.72
C SER A 217 -14.23 -30.32 24.51
N GLN A 218 -13.74 -29.65 25.55
CA GLN A 218 -13.03 -28.38 25.41
C GLN A 218 -11.60 -28.59 24.91
N ILE A 219 -11.05 -27.59 24.21
CA ILE A 219 -9.61 -27.54 23.96
C ILE A 219 -8.95 -26.93 25.19
N ALA A 220 -8.06 -27.68 25.82
CA ALA A 220 -7.13 -27.19 26.83
C ALA A 220 -5.86 -26.67 26.14
N GLU A 221 -5.36 -25.52 26.57
CA GLU A 221 -4.07 -24.98 26.15
C GLU A 221 -3.27 -24.56 27.37
N TYR A 222 -2.00 -24.97 27.45
CA TYR A 222 -1.12 -24.58 28.55
C TYR A 222 -0.50 -23.22 28.26
N GLN A 223 -0.90 -22.20 29.03
CA GLN A 223 -0.39 -20.84 28.91
C GLN A 223 -0.04 -20.28 30.28
N SER A 224 1.12 -19.61 30.40
CA SER A 224 1.53 -18.89 31.61
C SER A 224 1.42 -19.75 32.88
N ALA A 225 1.89 -20.99 32.80
CA ALA A 225 1.84 -21.99 33.86
C ALA A 225 0.43 -22.49 34.29
N ALA A 226 -0.61 -22.23 33.49
CA ALA A 226 -1.98 -22.68 33.76
C ALA A 226 -2.66 -23.24 32.51
N TRP A 227 -3.69 -24.08 32.70
CA TRP A 227 -4.54 -24.54 31.61
C TRP A 227 -5.66 -23.53 31.34
N VAL A 228 -5.72 -23.03 30.12
CA VAL A 228 -6.82 -22.23 29.56
C VAL A 228 -7.73 -23.16 28.77
N TYR A 229 -9.05 -22.99 28.90
CA TYR A 229 -10.03 -23.88 28.29
C TYR A 229 -10.95 -23.14 27.32
N TYR A 230 -11.13 -23.72 26.14
CA TYR A 230 -11.93 -23.15 25.07
C TYR A 230 -13.13 -24.05 24.75
N PRO A 231 -14.37 -23.59 25.03
CA PRO A 231 -15.58 -24.29 24.61
C PRO A 231 -15.72 -24.28 23.08
N PRO A 232 -15.88 -25.45 22.43
CA PRO A 232 -15.93 -25.50 20.97
C PRO A 232 -17.25 -24.96 20.42
N ALA A 233 -17.18 -24.22 19.32
CA ALA A 233 -18.34 -23.82 18.52
C ALA A 233 -18.47 -24.71 17.28
N VAL A 234 -19.71 -24.88 16.78
CA VAL A 234 -19.97 -25.69 15.57
C VAL A 234 -19.14 -25.15 14.41
N GLY A 235 -18.45 -26.04 13.71
CA GLY A 235 -17.54 -25.67 12.62
C GLY A 235 -16.07 -25.53 13.02
N TRP A 236 -15.74 -25.53 14.33
CA TRP A 236 -14.35 -25.61 14.77
C TRP A 236 -13.67 -26.86 14.23
N THR A 237 -12.45 -26.71 13.73
CA THR A 237 -11.62 -27.83 13.29
C THR A 237 -10.27 -27.83 13.98
N ALA A 238 -9.76 -28.99 14.34
CA ALA A 238 -8.43 -29.15 14.91
C ALA A 238 -7.74 -30.35 14.25
N TYR A 239 -6.46 -30.18 13.91
CA TYR A 239 -5.61 -31.31 13.58
C TYR A 239 -5.09 -31.93 14.87
N VAL A 240 -5.24 -33.25 15.00
CA VAL A 240 -4.82 -34.05 16.16
C VAL A 240 -3.53 -34.77 15.76
N ASP A 241 -2.41 -34.35 16.37
CA ASP A 241 -1.05 -34.69 15.92
C ASP A 241 -0.72 -36.18 16.07
N ASP A 242 -1.08 -36.82 17.18
CA ASP A 242 -0.82 -38.24 17.45
C ASP A 242 -1.57 -39.18 16.49
N GLU A 243 -2.78 -38.79 16.08
CA GLU A 243 -3.60 -39.52 15.12
C GLU A 243 -3.38 -39.11 13.66
N GLN A 244 -2.71 -37.99 13.40
CA GLN A 244 -2.52 -37.37 12.09
C GLN A 244 -3.84 -37.09 11.32
N LYS A 245 -4.87 -36.64 12.03
CA LYS A 245 -6.24 -36.48 11.49
C LYS A 245 -6.85 -35.13 11.82
N ILE A 246 -7.78 -34.68 10.98
CA ILE A 246 -8.60 -33.49 11.24
C ILE A 246 -9.93 -33.91 11.88
N TYR A 247 -10.31 -33.22 12.94
CA TYR A 247 -11.60 -33.36 13.62
C TYR A 247 -12.37 -32.04 13.55
N SER A 248 -13.69 -32.11 13.31
CA SER A 248 -14.61 -30.97 13.39
C SER A 248 -15.57 -31.13 14.55
N TRP A 249 -15.90 -30.03 15.24
CA TRP A 249 -16.97 -30.03 16.22
C TRP A 249 -18.34 -29.92 15.52
N ASN A 250 -19.18 -30.95 15.69
CA ASN A 250 -20.52 -31.01 15.08
C ASN A 250 -21.65 -30.43 15.97
N GLY A 251 -21.31 -29.90 17.15
CA GLY A 251 -22.27 -29.40 18.15
C GLY A 251 -22.45 -30.32 19.35
N SER A 252 -22.09 -31.60 19.24
CA SER A 252 -22.17 -32.57 20.33
C SER A 252 -20.90 -33.38 20.55
N ALA A 253 -20.08 -33.58 19.51
CA ALA A 253 -18.82 -34.31 19.56
C ALA A 253 -17.79 -33.77 18.55
N TRP A 254 -16.51 -33.99 18.84
CA TRP A 254 -15.44 -33.88 17.85
C TRP A 254 -15.51 -35.10 16.94
N VAL A 255 -15.80 -34.88 15.65
CA VAL A 255 -15.95 -35.94 14.65
C VAL A 255 -14.87 -35.81 13.59
N ARG A 256 -14.26 -36.92 13.22
CA ARG A 256 -13.25 -36.92 12.16
C ARG A 256 -13.83 -36.40 10.85
N THR A 257 -13.11 -35.53 10.17
CA THR A 257 -13.55 -34.87 8.93
C THR A 257 -12.50 -35.05 7.84
N GLY A 258 -12.93 -35.22 6.59
CA GLY A 258 -12.04 -35.43 5.43
C GLY A 258 -11.97 -36.86 4.90
N GLY A 259 -12.66 -37.82 5.52
CA GLY A 259 -12.97 -39.11 4.90
C GLY A 259 -14.38 -39.09 4.31
N ALA A 260 -14.60 -39.73 3.15
CA ALA A 260 -15.97 -40.02 2.73
C ALA A 260 -16.65 -40.83 3.85
N LEU A 261 -17.84 -40.40 4.30
CA LEU A 261 -18.67 -41.22 5.17
C LEU A 261 -19.09 -42.46 4.38
N GLN A 262 -18.33 -43.55 4.51
CA GLN A 262 -18.68 -44.82 3.90
C GLN A 262 -19.62 -45.57 4.84
N THR A 263 -20.92 -45.43 4.61
CA THR A 263 -21.89 -46.33 5.24
C THR A 263 -21.78 -47.70 4.58
N ILE A 264 -21.18 -48.67 5.27
CA ILE A 264 -21.16 -50.07 4.84
C ILE A 264 -22.32 -50.79 5.54
N THR A 265 -23.41 -51.03 4.79
CA THR A 265 -24.55 -51.82 5.27
C THR A 265 -24.28 -53.30 4.97
N ALA A 266 -24.00 -54.09 6.00
CA ALA A 266 -23.94 -55.55 5.89
C ALA A 266 -25.36 -56.14 5.78
N GLY A 267 -25.59 -57.07 4.84
CA GLY A 267 -26.83 -57.86 4.78
C GLY A 267 -26.85 -58.99 5.81
N ASN A 268 -27.98 -59.69 6.00
CA ASN A 268 -28.20 -60.65 7.10
C ASN A 268 -27.17 -61.80 7.26
N GLY A 269 -26.33 -62.08 6.26
CA GLY A 269 -25.26 -63.09 6.33
C GLY A 269 -23.90 -62.55 6.80
N LEU A 270 -23.77 -61.24 6.92
CA LEU A 270 -22.57 -60.56 7.41
C LEU A 270 -22.93 -59.79 8.69
N THR A 271 -22.07 -59.87 9.69
CA THR A 271 -22.16 -59.12 10.95
C THR A 271 -20.97 -58.18 11.05
N GLY A 272 -21.02 -57.19 11.93
CA GLY A 272 -19.98 -56.17 12.02
C GLY A 272 -20.29 -54.94 11.16
N GLY A 273 -19.24 -54.23 10.75
CA GLY A 273 -19.29 -52.87 10.21
C GLY A 273 -18.32 -51.95 10.94
N GLY A 274 -18.35 -50.67 10.60
CA GLY A 274 -17.49 -49.66 11.21
C GLY A 274 -17.65 -48.32 10.51
N GLN A 275 -17.24 -47.26 11.20
CA GLN A 275 -17.04 -45.93 10.61
C GLN A 275 -15.54 -45.61 10.74
N ALA A 276 -14.93 -44.97 9.73
CA ALA A 276 -13.50 -44.56 9.68
C ALA A 276 -12.48 -45.63 9.22
N ASP A 277 -11.24 -45.61 9.74
CA ASP A 277 -10.03 -46.20 9.10
C ASP A 277 -9.97 -47.73 9.03
N SER A 278 -10.79 -48.42 9.81
CA SER A 278 -10.88 -49.88 9.79
C SER A 278 -12.34 -50.29 9.82
N VAL A 279 -12.79 -50.96 8.76
CA VAL A 279 -14.12 -51.57 8.68
C VAL A 279 -13.94 -53.07 8.72
N THR A 280 -14.48 -53.72 9.75
CA THR A 280 -14.45 -55.18 9.88
C THR A 280 -15.82 -55.74 9.53
N LEU A 281 -15.89 -56.50 8.44
CA LEU A 281 -17.05 -57.32 8.10
C LEU A 281 -16.76 -58.76 8.50
N ASN A 282 -17.52 -59.27 9.47
CA ASN A 282 -17.44 -60.66 9.91
C ASN A 282 -18.53 -61.47 9.20
N ILE A 283 -18.22 -62.72 8.84
CA ILE A 283 -19.23 -63.66 8.36
C ILE A 283 -19.74 -64.47 9.54
N GLY A 284 -21.06 -64.67 9.62
CA GLY A 284 -21.64 -65.50 10.69
C GLY A 284 -21.20 -66.96 10.54
N ALA A 285 -20.35 -67.45 11.43
CA ALA A 285 -20.02 -68.87 11.51
C ALA A 285 -21.23 -69.64 12.06
N GLY A 286 -21.58 -70.75 11.40
CA GLY A 286 -22.64 -71.66 11.82
C GLY A 286 -22.16 -73.11 11.69
N SER A 287 -22.98 -74.09 12.11
CA SER A 287 -22.57 -75.51 12.18
C SER A 287 -22.06 -76.12 10.86
N GLY A 288 -22.30 -75.49 9.70
CA GLY A 288 -21.81 -75.91 8.39
C GLY A 288 -20.77 -74.99 7.72
N ILE A 289 -20.41 -73.85 8.34
CA ILE A 289 -19.46 -72.88 7.77
C ILE A 289 -18.41 -72.53 8.82
N THR A 290 -17.15 -72.81 8.51
CA THR A 290 -15.99 -72.38 9.29
C THR A 290 -15.45 -71.07 8.73
N VAL A 291 -15.28 -70.07 9.59
CA VAL A 291 -14.68 -68.79 9.24
C VAL A 291 -13.43 -68.60 10.09
N THR A 292 -12.31 -68.28 9.46
CA THR A 292 -11.04 -67.92 10.10
C THR A 292 -10.68 -66.48 9.72
N ALA A 293 -9.56 -65.95 10.24
CA ALA A 293 -9.13 -64.58 9.95
C ALA A 293 -9.00 -64.30 8.43
N ASP A 294 -8.50 -65.28 7.66
CA ASP A 294 -8.16 -65.10 6.23
C ASP A 294 -8.87 -66.09 5.29
N ALA A 295 -9.77 -66.94 5.79
CA ALA A 295 -10.44 -67.95 4.96
C ALA A 295 -11.84 -68.32 5.45
N ILE A 296 -12.70 -68.68 4.49
CA ILE A 296 -14.04 -69.22 4.70
C ILE A 296 -14.08 -70.61 4.07
N ALA A 297 -14.57 -71.60 4.81
CA ALA A 297 -14.68 -72.97 4.35
C ALA A 297 -16.01 -73.60 4.77
N VAL A 298 -16.47 -74.58 4.00
CA VAL A 298 -17.57 -75.45 4.41
C VAL A 298 -17.04 -76.49 5.40
N THR A 299 -17.75 -76.69 6.50
CA THR A 299 -17.41 -77.73 7.47
C THR A 299 -17.96 -79.06 6.96
N ALA A 300 -17.07 -80.03 6.70
CA ALA A 300 -17.50 -81.37 6.30
C ALA A 300 -18.29 -82.04 7.45
N GLY A 301 -19.51 -82.49 7.13
CA GLY A 301 -20.37 -83.29 8.01
C GLY A 301 -20.55 -84.71 7.48
N LYS A 302 -21.39 -85.50 8.14
CA LYS A 302 -21.77 -86.83 7.62
C LYS A 302 -22.39 -86.67 6.22
N GLY A 303 -22.01 -87.55 5.30
CA GLY A 303 -22.55 -87.54 3.94
C GLY A 303 -21.99 -86.44 3.03
N ILE A 304 -21.04 -85.62 3.49
CA ILE A 304 -20.42 -84.54 2.71
C ILE A 304 -18.89 -84.64 2.78
N THR A 305 -18.22 -84.47 1.65
CA THR A 305 -16.76 -84.26 1.57
C THR A 305 -16.47 -82.88 1.01
N VAL A 306 -15.43 -82.25 1.56
CA VAL A 306 -14.92 -80.95 1.12
C VAL A 306 -13.44 -81.12 0.78
N ASP A 307 -13.07 -80.84 -0.46
CA ASP A 307 -11.69 -80.90 -0.94
C ASP A 307 -11.37 -79.75 -1.91
N ALA A 308 -10.18 -79.80 -2.53
CA ALA A 308 -9.74 -78.78 -3.49
C ALA A 308 -10.57 -78.74 -4.78
N SER A 309 -11.35 -79.78 -5.07
CA SER A 309 -12.25 -79.89 -6.22
C SER A 309 -13.68 -79.43 -5.90
N GLY A 310 -14.02 -79.22 -4.62
CA GLY A 310 -15.27 -78.60 -4.18
C GLY A 310 -15.97 -79.35 -3.04
N VAL A 311 -17.29 -79.21 -3.00
CA VAL A 311 -18.16 -79.90 -2.04
C VAL A 311 -18.96 -80.96 -2.77
N ALA A 312 -18.90 -82.21 -2.30
CA ALA A 312 -19.59 -83.34 -2.90
C ALA A 312 -20.31 -84.19 -1.86
N ALA A 313 -21.31 -84.95 -2.30
CA ALA A 313 -21.93 -85.99 -1.49
C ALA A 313 -20.93 -87.14 -1.29
N ASN A 314 -20.84 -87.64 -0.06
CA ASN A 314 -19.94 -88.71 0.33
C ASN A 314 -20.75 -89.95 0.76
N VAL A 315 -20.52 -91.07 0.09
CA VAL A 315 -21.05 -92.37 0.51
C VAL A 315 -20.21 -92.88 1.68
N ASP A 316 -20.51 -92.40 2.89
CA ASP A 316 -19.76 -92.70 4.11
C ASP A 316 -20.17 -94.01 4.77
N GLY A 317 -21.20 -94.70 4.26
CA GLY A 317 -21.72 -95.95 4.81
C GLY A 317 -22.46 -95.78 6.14
N SER A 318 -22.63 -94.56 6.64
CA SER A 318 -23.32 -94.25 7.90
C SER A 318 -24.52 -93.33 7.72
N SER A 319 -24.48 -92.38 6.78
CA SER A 319 -25.54 -91.44 6.45
C SER A 319 -26.04 -91.66 5.04
N ILE A 320 -25.12 -91.86 4.09
CA ILE A 320 -25.40 -92.28 2.72
C ILE A 320 -24.77 -93.65 2.53
N VAL A 321 -25.62 -94.64 2.26
CA VAL A 321 -25.21 -96.05 2.14
C VAL A 321 -25.46 -96.50 0.70
N TYR A 322 -24.45 -97.13 0.11
CA TYR A 322 -24.60 -97.81 -1.17
C TYR A 322 -24.92 -99.27 -0.92
N ASP A 323 -26.15 -99.66 -1.21
CA ASP A 323 -26.63 -101.03 -1.07
C ASP A 323 -26.47 -101.76 -2.41
N ALA A 324 -25.28 -102.34 -2.59
CA ALA A 324 -24.98 -103.18 -3.74
C ALA A 324 -25.79 -104.50 -3.76
N ALA A 325 -26.26 -104.97 -2.59
CA ALA A 325 -26.97 -106.23 -2.46
C ALA A 325 -28.43 -106.13 -2.92
N ASN A 326 -29.05 -104.95 -2.84
CA ASN A 326 -30.44 -104.71 -3.22
C ASN A 326 -30.60 -103.83 -4.48
N GLY A 327 -29.75 -104.07 -5.49
CA GLY A 327 -29.87 -103.47 -6.81
C GLY A 327 -29.15 -102.13 -6.98
N ASN A 328 -27.99 -101.97 -6.34
CA ASN A 328 -27.11 -100.79 -6.47
C ASN A 328 -27.81 -99.47 -6.12
N LYS A 329 -28.57 -99.47 -5.02
CA LYS A 329 -29.34 -98.29 -4.59
C LYS A 329 -28.50 -97.43 -3.65
N LEU A 330 -28.56 -96.11 -3.82
CA LEU A 330 -28.18 -95.20 -2.76
C LEU A 330 -29.36 -95.03 -1.81
N THR A 331 -29.15 -95.32 -0.54
CA THR A 331 -30.13 -95.15 0.52
C THR A 331 -29.57 -94.18 1.58
N VAL A 332 -30.46 -93.42 2.21
CA VAL A 332 -30.13 -92.72 3.46
C VAL A 332 -30.27 -93.72 4.61
N ALA A 333 -29.28 -93.76 5.51
CA ALA A 333 -29.36 -94.59 6.72
C ALA A 333 -30.43 -94.05 7.68
N SER A 334 -30.57 -94.66 8.88
CA SER A 334 -31.57 -94.26 9.87
C SER A 334 -31.56 -92.74 10.12
N ILE A 335 -32.66 -92.08 9.76
CA ILE A 335 -32.85 -90.64 9.96
C ILE A 335 -33.17 -90.43 11.45
N ASP A 336 -32.13 -90.33 12.29
CA ASP A 336 -32.31 -89.76 13.61
C ASP A 336 -32.46 -88.25 13.40
N GLY A 337 -33.70 -87.75 13.49
CA GLY A 337 -34.04 -86.34 13.34
C GLY A 337 -33.57 -85.53 14.54
N GLY A 338 -32.28 -85.65 14.88
CA GLY A 338 -31.66 -85.08 16.07
C GLY A 338 -32.19 -83.69 16.34
N THR A 339 -32.56 -83.43 17.59
CA THR A 339 -33.24 -82.19 18.02
C THR A 339 -32.59 -80.97 17.38
N PHE A 340 -33.30 -80.40 16.39
CA PHE A 340 -32.93 -79.18 15.69
C PHE A 340 -32.90 -77.98 16.63
#